data_AF-A0A0A8WNU4-F1
#
_entry.id   AF-A0A0A8WNU4-F1
#
_cell.length_a   1.000
_cell.length_b   1.000
_cell.length_c   1.000
_cell.angle_alpha   90.00
_cell.angle_beta   90.00
_cell.angle_gamma   90.00
#
_symmetry.space_group_name_H-M   'P 1'
#
loop_
_entity.id
_entity.type
_entity.pdbx_description
1 polymer ?
#
loop_
_entity_poly.entity_id
_entity_poly.type
_entity_poly.pdbx_seq_one_letter_code
_entity_poly.pdbx_strand_id
1 'polypeptide(L)'
;MFFQNNDLGAAEFSTWTEKRKSEEIAKLVEGYRNGLPVGILCKMTETIAGNRKKARRHLKHLLSQDERNAAAAKETGGMLQIVKDYLL
;
A
#
# COMPACT_ATOMS: atom_id res chain seq x y z
N MET A 1 -1.60 -16.54 -9.65
CA MET A 1 -2.67 -17.00 -8.75
C MET A 1 -2.24 -16.68 -7.32
N PHE A 2 -2.54 -15.48 -6.79
CA PHE A 2 -2.06 -15.05 -5.44
C PHE A 2 -3.11 -14.29 -4.60
N PHE A 3 -4.36 -14.12 -5.06
CA PHE A 3 -5.32 -13.21 -4.43
C PHE A 3 -6.58 -13.87 -3.81
N GLN A 4 -6.57 -15.18 -3.54
CA GLN A 4 -7.70 -15.84 -2.85
C GLN A 4 -7.68 -15.69 -1.31
N ASN A 5 -6.60 -15.15 -0.72
CA ASN A 5 -6.44 -15.00 0.74
C ASN A 5 -6.77 -13.60 1.28
N ASN A 6 -7.38 -12.72 0.47
CA ASN A 6 -7.58 -11.32 0.86
C ASN A 6 -8.50 -11.17 2.09
N ASP A 7 -9.47 -12.08 2.26
CA ASP A 7 -10.40 -12.08 3.40
C ASP A 7 -9.75 -12.57 4.70
N LEU A 8 -8.91 -13.61 4.64
CA LEU A 8 -8.23 -14.14 5.84
C LEU A 8 -7.23 -13.15 6.41
N GLY A 9 -6.43 -12.52 5.53
CA GLY A 9 -5.50 -11.47 5.95
C GLY A 9 -6.22 -10.24 6.52
N ALA A 10 -7.29 -9.77 5.85
CA ALA A 10 -8.07 -8.62 6.33
C ALA A 10 -8.71 -8.87 7.71
N ALA A 11 -9.26 -10.07 7.92
CA ALA A 11 -9.81 -10.48 9.20
C ALA A 11 -8.73 -10.51 10.30
N GLU A 12 -7.54 -11.02 10.00
CA GLU A 12 -6.41 -11.03 10.93
C GLU A 12 -5.97 -9.61 11.28
N PHE A 13 -5.74 -8.75 10.28
CA PHE A 13 -5.32 -7.37 10.51
C PHE A 13 -6.36 -6.56 11.27
N SER A 14 -7.65 -6.88 11.17
CA SER A 14 -8.70 -6.19 11.93
C SER A 14 -8.46 -6.24 13.45
N THR A 15 -7.82 -7.31 13.94
CA THR A 15 -7.50 -7.52 15.36
C THR A 15 -6.24 -6.78 15.80
N TRP A 16 -5.45 -6.26 14.86
CA TRP A 16 -4.19 -5.60 15.15
C TRP A 16 -4.41 -4.15 15.58
N THR A 17 -3.58 -3.67 16.49
CA THR A 17 -3.51 -2.26 16.84
C THR A 17 -3.05 -1.42 15.64
N GLU A 18 -3.47 -0.16 15.58
CA GLU A 18 -3.06 0.74 14.49
C GLU A 18 -1.53 0.95 14.45
N LYS A 19 -0.84 0.86 15.59
CA LYS A 19 0.63 0.87 15.66
C LYS A 19 1.24 -0.30 14.90
N ARG A 20 0.78 -1.53 15.19
CA ARG A 20 1.29 -2.75 14.53
C ARG A 20 1.00 -2.73 13.03
N LYS A 21 -0.18 -2.26 12.61
CA LYS A 21 -0.50 -2.03 11.19
C LYS A 21 0.48 -1.08 10.53
N SER A 22 0.77 0.05 11.19
CA SER A 22 1.71 1.03 10.66
C SER A 22 3.14 0.48 10.52
N GLU A 23 3.60 -0.32 11.50
CA GLU A 23 4.90 -0.99 11.44
C GLU A 23 4.98 -1.99 10.28
N GLU A 24 3.92 -2.76 10.05
CA GLU A 24 3.88 -3.71 8.95
C GLU A 24 3.84 -3.02 7.57
N ILE A 25 3.08 -1.91 7.46
CA ILE A 25 3.08 -1.09 6.24
C ILE A 25 4.46 -0.48 5.99
N ALA A 26 5.21 -0.11 7.04
CA ALA A 26 6.57 0.39 6.88
C ALA A 26 7.50 -0.66 6.25
N LYS A 27 7.41 -1.93 6.65
CA LYS A 27 8.15 -3.04 6.01
C LYS A 27 7.76 -3.22 4.54
N LEU A 28 6.47 -3.07 4.23
CA LEU A 28 5.98 -3.09 2.85
C LEU A 28 6.59 -1.95 2.00
N VAL A 29 6.73 -0.77 2.58
CA VAL A 29 7.41 0.37 1.93
C VAL A 29 8.89 0.09 1.71
N GLU A 30 9.57 -0.55 2.66
CA GLU A 30 10.96 -1.01 2.46
C GLU A 30 11.05 -2.04 1.31
N GLY A 31 10.11 -2.98 1.24
CA GLY A 31 10.00 -3.92 0.12
C GLY A 31 9.83 -3.19 -1.23
N TYR A 32 9.00 -2.15 -1.29
CA TYR A 32 8.85 -1.29 -2.48
C TYR A 32 10.16 -0.61 -2.88
N ARG A 33 10.88 -0.04 -1.93
CA ARG A 33 12.21 0.55 -2.19
C ARG A 33 13.20 -0.48 -2.72
N ASN A 34 13.03 -1.75 -2.35
CA ASN A 34 13.82 -2.88 -2.82
C ASN A 34 13.28 -3.55 -4.09
N GLY A 35 12.28 -2.96 -4.76
CA GLY A 35 11.79 -3.43 -6.06
C GLY A 35 10.44 -4.15 -6.04
N LEU A 36 9.71 -4.18 -4.91
CA LEU A 36 8.33 -4.65 -4.90
C LEU A 36 7.46 -3.75 -5.80
N PRO A 37 6.60 -4.32 -6.67
CA PRO A 37 5.70 -3.54 -7.51
C PRO A 37 4.76 -2.61 -6.72
N VAL A 38 4.58 -1.37 -7.18
CA VAL A 38 3.75 -0.35 -6.51
C VAL A 38 2.27 -0.77 -6.37
N GLY A 39 1.75 -1.53 -7.34
CA GLY A 39 0.40 -2.08 -7.25
C GLY A 39 0.22 -3.02 -6.05
N ILE A 40 1.23 -3.85 -5.74
CA ILE A 40 1.22 -4.73 -4.57
C ILE A 40 1.31 -3.89 -3.29
N LEU A 41 2.19 -2.89 -3.25
CA LEU A 41 2.27 -1.96 -2.13
C LEU A 41 0.89 -1.34 -1.82
N CYS A 42 0.22 -0.79 -2.83
CA CYS A 42 -1.07 -0.11 -2.65
C CYS A 42 -2.15 -1.08 -2.14
N LYS A 43 -2.26 -2.26 -2.74
CA LYS A 43 -3.29 -3.24 -2.36
C LYS A 43 -3.05 -3.85 -0.99
N MET A 44 -1.82 -4.28 -0.69
CA MET A 44 -1.50 -4.85 0.62
C MET A 44 -1.66 -3.80 1.73
N THR A 45 -1.30 -2.54 1.46
CA THR A 45 -1.51 -1.45 2.42
C THR A 45 -3.01 -1.22 2.67
N GLU A 46 -3.87 -1.35 1.66
CA GLU A 46 -5.33 -1.31 1.85
C GLU A 46 -5.84 -2.45 2.70
N THR A 47 -5.39 -3.68 2.45
CA THR A 47 -5.77 -4.86 3.22
C THR A 47 -5.35 -4.72 4.69
N ILE A 48 -4.13 -4.27 4.97
CA ILE A 48 -3.62 -4.09 6.35
C ILE A 48 -4.32 -2.92 7.05
N ALA A 49 -4.49 -1.80 6.36
CA ALA A 49 -5.15 -0.62 6.92
C ALA A 49 -6.66 -0.82 7.08
N GLY A 50 -7.24 -1.80 6.39
CA GLY A 50 -8.66 -2.16 6.38
C GLY A 50 -9.54 -1.28 5.50
N ASN A 51 -9.02 -0.16 4.97
CA ASN A 51 -9.70 0.63 3.94
C ASN A 51 -8.74 1.55 3.20
N ARG A 52 -9.20 2.01 2.02
CA ARG A 52 -8.42 2.89 1.14
C ARG A 52 -8.01 4.21 1.80
N LYS A 53 -8.92 4.85 2.56
CA LYS A 53 -8.64 6.16 3.19
C LYS A 53 -7.49 6.08 4.20
N LYS A 54 -7.44 5.02 5.00
CA LYS A 54 -6.34 4.76 5.94
C LYS A 54 -5.05 4.42 5.18
N ALA A 55 -5.14 3.58 4.15
CA ALA A 55 -3.98 3.23 3.33
C ALA A 55 -3.28 4.47 2.73
N ARG A 56 -4.06 5.39 2.14
CA ARG A 56 -3.55 6.67 1.61
C ARG A 56 -2.79 7.47 2.67
N ARG A 57 -3.31 7.52 3.91
CA ARG A 57 -2.65 8.24 5.02
C ARG A 57 -1.31 7.59 5.39
N HIS A 58 -1.26 6.27 5.54
CA HIS A 58 0.00 5.58 5.82
C HIS A 58 1.02 5.77 4.69
N LEU A 59 0.60 5.61 3.43
CA LEU A 59 1.49 5.76 2.28
C LEU A 59 2.03 7.19 2.15
N LYS A 60 1.19 8.21 2.34
CA LYS A 60 1.63 9.62 2.31
C LYS A 60 2.53 10.00 3.50
N HIS A 61 2.41 9.30 4.63
CA HIS A 61 3.26 9.51 5.79
C HIS A 61 4.64 8.83 5.63
N LEU A 62 4.67 7.66 5.01
CA LEU A 62 5.88 6.82 4.90
C LEU A 62 6.70 7.08 3.62
N LEU A 63 6.04 7.50 2.54
CA LEU A 63 6.68 7.85 1.27
C LEU A 63 6.78 9.36 1.11
N SER A 64 7.95 9.83 0.67
CA SER A 64 8.13 11.23 0.29
C SER A 64 7.25 11.60 -0.92
N GLN A 65 7.03 12.89 -1.14
CA GLN A 65 6.31 13.34 -2.34
C GLN A 65 7.03 12.91 -3.62
N ASP A 66 8.36 12.91 -3.62
CA ASP A 66 9.16 12.51 -4.78
C ASP A 66 9.05 11.01 -5.06
N GLU A 67 9.06 10.17 -4.02
CA GLU A 67 8.84 8.72 -4.17
C GLU A 67 7.45 8.43 -4.75
N ARG A 68 6.43 9.17 -4.29
CA ARG A 68 5.04 9.03 -4.78
C ARG A 68 4.91 9.47 -6.24
N ASN A 69 5.54 10.57 -6.61
CA ASN A 69 5.57 11.06 -7.99
C ASN A 69 6.34 10.09 -8.91
N ALA A 70 7.49 9.60 -8.47
CA ALA A 70 8.29 8.63 -9.21
C ALA A 70 7.55 7.31 -9.42
N ALA A 71 6.80 6.85 -8.42
CA ALA A 71 5.95 5.67 -8.53
C ALA A 71 4.86 5.85 -9.60
N ALA A 72 4.21 7.02 -9.62
CA ALA A 72 3.21 7.33 -10.64
C ALA A 72 3.84 7.45 -12.04
N ALA A 73 5.01 8.06 -12.17
CA ALA A 73 5.67 8.25 -13.46
C ALA A 73 6.11 6.94 -14.13
N LYS A 74 6.35 5.88 -13.35
CA LYS A 74 6.75 4.55 -13.85
C LYS A 74 5.58 3.73 -14.40
N GLU A 75 4.35 4.10 -14.07
CA GLU A 75 3.15 3.32 -14.41
C GLU A 75 2.35 3.97 -15.54
N THR A 76 1.62 3.16 -16.29
CA THR A 76 0.75 3.62 -17.39
C THR A 76 -0.63 2.95 -17.33
N GLY A 77 -1.57 3.44 -18.14
CA GLY A 77 -2.90 2.84 -18.27
C GLY A 77 -3.69 2.77 -16.96
N GLY A 78 -4.34 1.63 -16.72
CA GLY A 78 -5.15 1.41 -15.51
C GLY A 78 -4.35 1.43 -14.21
N MET A 79 -3.09 0.98 -14.24
CA MET A 79 -2.23 0.98 -13.04
C MET A 79 -1.87 2.40 -12.62
N LEU A 80 -1.62 3.30 -13.57
CA LEU A 80 -1.40 4.72 -13.27
C LEU A 80 -2.56 5.34 -12.50
N GLN A 81 -3.80 5.03 -12.89
CA GLN A 81 -4.98 5.57 -12.20
C GLN A 81 -5.07 5.06 -10.76
N ILE A 82 -4.76 3.78 -10.55
CA ILE A 82 -4.67 3.21 -9.21
C ILE A 82 -3.59 3.94 -8.42
N VAL A 83 -2.36 4.02 -8.92
CA VAL A 83 -1.26 4.65 -8.18
C VAL A 83 -1.57 6.11 -7.83
N LYS A 84 -2.20 6.86 -8.75
CA LYS A 84 -2.66 8.23 -8.48
C LYS A 84 -3.71 8.28 -7.36
N ASP A 85 -4.70 7.40 -7.36
CA ASP A 85 -5.74 7.36 -6.30
C ASP A 85 -5.15 7.05 -4.91
N TYR A 86 -4.10 6.22 -4.84
CA TYR A 86 -3.48 5.85 -3.56
C TYR A 86 -2.40 6.84 -3.09
N LEU A 87 -1.59 7.37 -3.99
CA LEU A 87 -0.38 8.12 -3.63
C LEU A 87 -0.50 9.64 -3.81
N LEU A 88 -1.41 10.12 -4.68
CA LEU A 88 -1.63 11.55 -4.92
C LEU A 88 -2.91 12.03 -4.22
#